data_AF-A0A7C6YRP6-F1
#
_entry.id   AF-A0A7C6YRP6-F1
#
_cell.length_a   1.000
_cell.length_b   1.000
_cell.length_c   1.000
_cell.angle_alpha   90.00
_cell.angle_beta   90.00
_cell.angle_gamma   90.00
#
_symmetry.space_group_name_H-M   'P 1'
#
loop_
_entity.id
_entity.type
_entity.pdbx_description
1 polymer ?
#
loop_
_entity_poly.entity_id
_entity_poly.type
_entity_poly.pdbx_seq_one_letter_code
_entity_poly.pdbx_strand_id
1 'polypeptide(L)' 'STPSKVLAIQAGREIRIIVKPEKISDANSVTMARELVKSIEKNLDYPGQIKVVVIRETRAVDYAK' A
#
# COMPACT_ATOMS: atom_id res chain seq x y z
N SER A 1 -3.95 -16.79 6.81
CA SER A 1 -5.16 -16.25 6.16
C SER A 1 -5.16 -14.75 6.41
N THR A 2 -4.70 -13.85 5.55
CA THR A 2 -4.92 -13.73 4.10
C THR A 2 -3.77 -12.90 3.51
N PRO A 3 -3.15 -13.30 2.38
CA PRO A 3 -2.24 -12.43 1.66
C PRO A 3 -3.08 -11.40 0.90
N SER A 4 -3.01 -10.12 1.26
CA SER A 4 -3.56 -9.03 0.45
C SER A 4 -2.68 -8.88 -0.81
N LYS A 5 -3.05 -9.59 -1.88
CA LYS A 5 -2.46 -9.38 -3.21
C LYS A 5 -2.77 -7.96 -3.66
N VAL A 6 -1.73 -7.13 -3.84
CA VAL A 6 -1.81 -5.82 -4.48
C VAL A 6 -1.22 -5.97 -5.88
N LEU A 7 -2.08 -5.92 -6.88
CA LEU A 7 -1.69 -5.82 -8.29
C LEU A 7 -1.73 -4.33 -8.65
N ALA A 8 -0.61 -3.77 -9.10
CA ALA A 8 -0.53 -2.39 -9.57
C ALA A 8 -0.17 -2.38 -11.07
N ILE A 9 -1.08 -1.88 -11.91
CA ILE A 9 -0.80 -1.46 -13.28
C ILE A 9 -1.63 -0.19 -13.54
N GLN A 10 -0.95 0.94 -13.84
CA GLN A 10 -1.17 1.79 -15.02
C GLN A 10 -0.52 3.18 -14.84
N ALA A 11 0.27 3.59 -15.84
CA ALA A 11 0.73 4.94 -16.17
C ALA A 11 1.12 5.88 -15.00
N GLY A 12 2.38 5.78 -14.57
CA GLY A 12 2.92 6.42 -13.36
C GLY A 12 3.06 5.38 -12.25
N ARG A 13 4.29 5.10 -11.80
CA ARG A 13 4.57 4.01 -10.84
C ARG A 13 4.12 4.42 -9.43
N GLU A 14 2.81 4.52 -9.22
CA GLU A 14 2.20 4.69 -7.91
C GLU A 14 1.61 3.36 -7.44
N ILE A 15 2.05 2.90 -6.27
CA ILE A 15 1.52 1.71 -5.62
C ILE A 15 0.76 2.17 -4.39
N ARG A 16 -0.54 1.87 -4.35
CA ARG A 16 -1.40 2.13 -3.20
C ARG A 16 -1.64 0.84 -2.43
N ILE A 17 -1.35 0.87 -1.14
CA ILE A 17 -1.61 -0.22 -0.21
C ILE A 17 -2.64 0.26 0.78
N ILE A 18 -3.78 -0.43 0.83
CA ILE A 18 -4.85 -0.11 1.77
C ILE A 18 -4.77 -1.12 2.92
N VAL A 19 -4.71 -0.60 4.14
CA VAL A 19 -4.64 -1.41 5.36
C VAL A 19 -5.77 -1.04 6.33
N LYS A 20 -6.11 -2.02 7.17
CA LYS A 20 -7.06 -1.83 8.27
C LYS A 20 -6.42 -1.04 9.41
N PRO A 21 -7.02 0.06 9.89
CA PRO A 21 -6.45 0.89 10.96
C PRO A 21 -6.16 0.12 12.25
N GLU A 22 -6.93 -0.93 12.54
CA GLU A 22 -6.78 -1.79 13.72
C GLU A 22 -5.59 -2.77 13.62
N LYS A 23 -5.01 -2.93 12.42
CA LYS A 23 -3.86 -3.83 12.21
C LYS A 23 -2.52 -3.12 12.21
N ILE A 24 -2.52 -1.81 11.94
CA ILE A 24 -1.31 -1.02 11.75
C ILE A 24 -1.50 0.37 12.34
N SER A 25 -0.52 0.82 13.12
CA SER A 25 -0.42 2.20 13.63
C SER A 25 0.07 3.17 12.56
N ASP A 26 -0.02 4.48 12.83
CA ASP A 26 0.52 5.51 11.94
C ASP A 26 2.04 5.36 11.73
N ALA A 27 2.79 5.16 12.83
CA ALA A 27 4.23 4.93 12.77
C ALA A 27 4.57 3.70 11.93
N ASN A 28 3.84 2.59 12.11
CA ASN A 28 4.07 1.37 11.34
C ASN A 28 3.70 1.54 9.86
N SER A 29 2.76 2.42 9.53
CA SER A 29 2.42 2.74 8.12
C SER A 29 3.57 3.43 7.40
N VAL A 30 4.28 4.34 8.09
CA VAL A 30 5.48 5.00 7.55
C VAL A 30 6.60 3.99 7.34
N THR A 31 6.83 3.11 8.32
CA THR A 31 7.84 2.05 8.21
C THR A 31 7.51 1.09 7.06
N MET A 32 6.27 0.63 6.95
CA MET A 32 5.80 -0.25 5.87
C MET A 32 6.03 0.38 4.49
N ALA A 33 5.71 1.66 4.30
CA ALA A 33 5.95 2.33 3.02
C ALA A 33 7.43 2.29 2.63
N ARG A 34 8.34 2.55 3.58
CA ARG A 34 9.80 2.52 3.37
C ARG A 34 10.31 1.11 3.07
N GLU A 35 9.82 0.10 3.78
CA GLU A 35 10.21 -1.30 3.56
C GLU A 35 9.76 -1.80 2.19
N LEU A 36 8.55 -1.45 1.77
CA LEU A 36 8.03 -1.79 0.45
C LEU A 36 8.88 -1.15 -0.66
N VAL A 37 9.23 0.14 -0.54
CA VAL A 37 10.13 0.80 -1.50
C VAL A 37 11.46 0.05 -1.61
N LYS A 38 12.12 -0.24 -0.48
CA LYS A 38 13.40 -0.98 -0.48
C LYS A 38 13.28 -2.37 -1.10
N SER A 39 12.18 -3.07 -0.82
CA SER A 39 11.92 -4.39 -1.40
C SER A 39 11.75 -4.31 -2.92
N ILE A 40 11.03 -3.30 -3.39
CA ILE A 40 10.80 -3.06 -4.82
C ILE A 40 12.11 -2.69 -5.52
N GLU A 41 12.90 -1.77 -4.95
CA GLU A 41 14.21 -1.38 -5.47
C GLU A 41 15.18 -2.56 -5.60
N LYS A 42 15.14 -3.50 -4.64
CA LYS A 42 15.99 -4.70 -4.68
C LYS A 42 15.60 -5.68 -5.78
N ASN A 43 14.33 -5.72 -6.17
CA ASN A 43 13.79 -6.71 -7.10
C ASN A 43 13.61 -6.18 -8.53
N LEU A 44 13.89 -4.90 -8.78
CA LEU A 44 13.65 -4.24 -10.07
C LEU A 44 14.91 -3.54 -10.57
N ASP A 45 15.48 -4.02 -11.67
CA ASP A 45 16.45 -3.29 -12.48
C ASP A 45 15.73 -2.26 -13.38
N TYR A 46 15.05 -1.28 -12.77
CA TYR A 46 14.32 -0.28 -13.52
C TYR A 46 14.74 1.15 -13.15
N PRO A 47 15.21 1.96 -14.12
CA PRO A 47 15.41 3.37 -13.88
C PRO A 47 14.05 4.05 -13.70
N GLY A 48 13.91 4.85 -12.64
CA GLY A 48 12.74 5.71 -12.40
C GLY A 48 12.21 5.64 -10.98
N GLN A 49 11.59 6.73 -10.53
CA GLN A 49 11.01 6.83 -9.19
C GLN A 49 9.72 6.01 -9.08
N ILE A 50 9.51 5.41 -7.92
CA ILE A 50 8.30 4.67 -7.55
C ILE A 50 7.71 5.35 -6.32
N LYS A 51 6.43 5.70 -6.39
CA LYS A 51 5.70 6.30 -5.29
C LYS A 51 4.89 5.22 -4.59
N VAL A 52 5.15 5.00 -3.31
CA VAL A 52 4.37 4.07 -2.47
C VAL A 52 3.51 4.87 -1.51
N VAL A 53 2.20 4.59 -1.52
CA VAL A 53 1.21 5.25 -0.66
C VAL A 53 0.54 4.19 0.19
N VAL A 54 0.62 4.33 1.51
CA VAL A 54 -0.08 3.47 2.47
C VAL A 54 -1.29 4.26 3.00
N ILE A 55 -2.48 3.70 2.83
CA ILE A 55 -3.76 4.30 3.22
C ILE A 55 -4.35 3.43 4.32
N ARG A 56 -4.57 4.00 5.51
CA ARG A 56 -5.35 3.36 6.57
C ARG A 56 -6.82 3.71 6.35
N GLU A 57 -7.66 2.71 6.10
CA GLU A 57 -9.06 2.94 5.70
C GLU A 57 -10.06 2.19 6.60
N THR A 58 -10.95 2.96 7.24
CA THR A 58 -12.18 2.45 7.83
C THR A 58 -13.30 2.57 6.80
N ARG A 59 -13.96 1.44 6.48
CA ARG A 59 -15.15 1.42 5.61
C ARG A 59 -16.37 1.13 6.46
N ALA A 60 -17.35 2.03 6.43
CA ALA A 60 -18.69 1.83 6.98
C ALA A 60 -19.69 1.90 5.82
N VAL A 61 -20.66 0.99 5.79
CA VAL A 61 -21.68 0.91 4.75
C VAL A 61 -23.02 0.70 5.44
N ASP A 62 -24.02 1.48 5.06
CA ASP A 62 -25.39 1.36 5.55
C ASP A 62 -26.38 1.53 4.37
N TYR A 63 -27.57 0.97 4.48
CA TYR A 63 -28.58 0.97 3.42
C TYR A 63 -29.94 1.43 3.96
N ALA A 64 -30.56 2.40 3.30
CA ALA A 64 -31.97 2.72 3.51
C ALA A 64 -32.87 1.82 2.66
N LYS A 65 -34.12 1.63 3.08
CA LYS A 65 -35.14 0.91 2.33
C LYS A 65 -36.00 1.87 1.51
#